data_AF-A0A5E4KGY8-F1
#
_entry.id   AF-A0A5E4KGY8-F1
#
_cell.length_a   1.000
_cell.length_b   1.000
_cell.length_c   1.000
_cell.angle_alpha   90.00
_cell.angle_beta   90.00
_cell.angle_gamma   90.00
#
_symmetry.space_group_name_H-M   'P 1'
#
loop_
_entity.id
_entity.type
_entity.pdbx_description
1 polymer ?
#
loop_
_entity_poly.entity_id
_entity_poly.type
_entity_poly.pdbx_seq_one_letter_code
_entity_poly.pdbx_strand_id
1 'polypeptide(L)'
;MTQIKPHGGKLISRTLTEQKRKKIIDQASEFQSVQISVDLMKDVENIASGLFSPLEGFNSREDYESILYNKRLSNGLPWTLPIVLDTDNSEIKEGEDILLKSGDHLVAVMQVDERFTYDKRAFAEQVYGTNDAAHPGVAKTYSMKDTLLG
;
A
#
# COMPACT_ATOMS: atom_id res chain seq x y z
N MET A 1 -27.48 -1.36 -21.13
CA MET A 1 -26.02 -1.32 -21.30
C MET A 1 -25.43 -2.30 -20.30
N THR A 2 -24.58 -3.23 -20.73
CA THR A 2 -23.93 -4.20 -19.83
C THR A 2 -22.74 -3.52 -19.18
N GLN A 3 -22.80 -3.31 -17.86
CA GLN A 3 -21.72 -2.70 -17.09
C GLN A 3 -20.48 -3.60 -17.14
N ILE A 4 -19.32 -3.02 -17.47
CA ILE A 4 -18.04 -3.76 -17.45
C ILE A 4 -17.76 -4.16 -16.00
N LYS A 5 -17.38 -5.43 -15.79
CA LYS A 5 -17.05 -5.91 -14.45
C LYS A 5 -15.76 -5.23 -13.95
N PRO A 6 -15.67 -4.91 -12.65
CA PRO A 6 -14.41 -4.49 -12.04
C PRO A 6 -13.30 -5.51 -12.27
N HIS A 7 -12.04 -5.05 -12.24
CA HIS A 7 -10.88 -5.95 -12.30
C HIS A 7 -10.92 -6.93 -11.10
N GLY A 8 -10.61 -8.20 -11.36
CA GLY A 8 -10.84 -9.29 -10.38
C GLY A 8 -12.31 -9.70 -10.18
N GLY A 9 -13.25 -9.10 -10.92
CA GLY A 9 -14.65 -9.50 -10.95
C GLY A 9 -15.53 -8.90 -9.84
N LYS A 10 -14.93 -8.20 -8.87
CA LYS A 10 -15.63 -7.56 -7.74
C LYS A 10 -14.98 -6.21 -7.43
N LEU A 11 -15.81 -5.20 -7.18
CA LEU A 11 -15.35 -3.91 -6.65
C LEU A 11 -15.07 -4.08 -5.16
N ILE A 12 -13.86 -3.76 -4.72
CA ILE A 12 -13.47 -3.71 -3.32
C ILE A 12 -13.65 -2.28 -2.83
N SER A 13 -14.49 -2.04 -1.83
CA SER A 13 -14.54 -0.72 -1.15
C SER A 13 -14.15 -0.91 0.30
N ARG A 14 -13.14 -0.14 0.74
CA ARG A 14 -12.58 -0.18 2.10
C ARG A 14 -12.93 1.08 2.91
N THR A 15 -13.98 1.79 2.51
CA THR A 15 -14.47 2.94 3.29
C THR A 15 -15.15 2.48 4.57
N LEU A 16 -14.84 3.13 5.69
CA LEU A 16 -15.47 2.84 6.97
C LEU A 16 -16.88 3.43 7.00
N THR A 17 -17.80 2.73 7.69
CA THR A 17 -19.07 3.34 8.09
C THR A 17 -18.82 4.45 9.11
N GLU A 18 -19.73 5.43 9.20
CA GLU A 18 -19.60 6.53 10.17
C GLU A 18 -19.41 6.04 11.62
N GLN A 19 -20.10 4.97 12.00
CA GLN A 19 -19.95 4.38 13.34
C GLN A 19 -18.54 3.83 13.59
N LYS A 20 -17.97 3.09 12.63
CA LYS A 20 -16.61 2.55 12.74
C LYS A 20 -15.58 3.67 12.71
N ARG A 21 -15.77 4.65 11.82
CA ARG A 21 -14.92 5.84 11.70
C ARG A 21 -14.85 6.60 13.03
N LYS A 22 -16.00 6.88 13.65
CA LYS A 22 -16.05 7.56 14.95
C LYS A 22 -15.30 6.77 16.02
N LYS A 23 -15.50 5.45 16.10
CA LYS A 23 -14.80 4.58 17.04
C LYS A 23 -13.27 4.67 16.89
N ILE A 24 -12.77 4.59 15.65
CA ILE A 24 -11.33 4.72 15.37
C ILE A 24 -10.80 6.10 15.77
N ILE A 25 -11.56 7.17 15.52
CA ILE A 25 -11.17 8.53 15.93
C ILE A 25 -11.11 8.65 17.46
N ASP A 26 -12.12 8.12 18.17
CA ASP A 26 -12.18 8.17 19.63
C ASP A 26 -11.03 7.37 20.28
N GLN A 27 -10.58 6.30 19.63
CA GLN A 27 -9.47 5.45 20.07
C GLN A 27 -8.12 5.82 19.44
N ALA A 28 -8.02 6.93 18.71
CA ALA A 28 -6.84 7.22 17.88
C ALA A 28 -5.52 7.31 18.69
N SER A 29 -5.59 7.64 19.97
CA SER A 29 -4.42 7.69 20.88
C SER A 29 -3.90 6.30 21.29
N GLU A 30 -4.68 5.24 21.08
CA GLU A 30 -4.31 3.85 21.43
C GLU A 30 -3.43 3.20 20.35
N PHE A 31 -3.42 3.76 19.14
CA PHE A 31 -2.71 3.20 17.99
C PHE A 31 -1.41 3.97 17.73
N GLN A 32 -0.40 3.24 17.26
CA GLN A 32 0.75 3.86 16.62
C GLN A 32 0.34 4.52 15.30
N SER A 33 1.09 5.53 14.86
CA SER A 33 0.81 6.22 13.60
C SER A 33 2.03 6.31 12.69
N VAL A 34 1.82 6.12 11.41
CA VAL A 34 2.80 6.31 10.33
C VAL A 34 2.43 7.56 9.55
N GLN A 35 3.40 8.46 9.39
CA GLN A 35 3.26 9.62 8.50
C GLN A 35 3.47 9.17 7.05
N ILE A 36 2.51 9.47 6.20
CA ILE A 36 2.52 9.14 4.77
C ILE A 36 2.58 10.42 3.94
N SER A 37 3.19 10.31 2.76
CA SER A 37 3.20 11.42 1.81
C SER A 37 1.81 11.65 1.19
N VAL A 38 1.61 12.83 0.61
CA VAL A 38 0.37 13.15 -0.14
C VAL A 38 0.17 12.19 -1.32
N ASP A 39 1.24 11.70 -1.95
CA ASP A 39 1.12 10.71 -3.01
C ASP A 39 0.62 9.38 -2.47
N LEU A 40 1.17 8.92 -1.35
CA LEU A 40 0.73 7.67 -0.73
C LEU A 40 -0.69 7.77 -0.17
N MET A 41 -1.11 8.96 0.27
CA MET A 41 -2.51 9.23 0.63
C MET A 41 -3.46 8.98 -0.55
N LYS A 42 -3.08 9.37 -1.78
CA LYS A 42 -3.88 9.08 -2.98
C LYS A 42 -3.97 7.59 -3.25
N ASP A 43 -2.89 6.83 -3.02
CA ASP A 43 -2.92 5.37 -3.15
C ASP A 43 -3.89 4.74 -2.13
N VAL A 44 -3.89 5.23 -0.89
CA VAL A 44 -4.87 4.82 0.14
C VAL A 44 -6.31 5.14 -0.30
N GLU A 45 -6.56 6.33 -0.87
CA GLU A 45 -7.88 6.69 -1.42
C GLU A 45 -8.29 5.79 -2.60
N ASN A 46 -7.34 5.42 -3.47
CA ASN A 46 -7.58 4.52 -4.60
C ASN A 46 -7.92 3.10 -4.15
N ILE A 47 -7.27 2.60 -3.09
CA ILE A 47 -7.63 1.35 -2.43
C ILE A 47 -9.03 1.47 -1.80
N ALA A 48 -9.28 2.54 -1.04
CA ALA A 48 -10.53 2.71 -0.30
C ALA A 48 -11.77 2.84 -1.20
N SER A 49 -11.64 3.58 -2.29
CA SER A 49 -12.71 3.78 -3.29
C SER A 49 -12.92 2.57 -4.19
N GLY A 50 -11.95 1.66 -4.26
CA GLY A 50 -11.97 0.50 -5.12
C GLY A 50 -11.45 0.73 -6.52
N LEU A 51 -10.87 1.90 -6.81
CA LEU A 51 -10.16 2.15 -8.06
C LEU A 51 -9.03 1.13 -8.27
N PHE A 52 -8.37 0.70 -7.19
CA PHE A 52 -7.33 -0.32 -7.21
C PHE A 52 -7.85 -1.74 -7.02
N SER A 53 -9.16 -2.00 -7.19
CA SER A 53 -9.66 -3.39 -7.20
C SER A 53 -8.82 -4.23 -8.16
N PRO A 54 -8.35 -5.43 -7.74
CA PRO A 54 -8.82 -6.22 -6.60
C PRO A 54 -8.07 -5.98 -5.27
N LEU A 55 -7.17 -4.99 -5.18
CA LEU A 55 -6.39 -4.76 -3.96
C LEU A 55 -7.30 -4.40 -2.77
N GLU A 56 -6.98 -4.96 -1.59
CA GLU A 56 -7.67 -4.68 -0.33
C GLU A 56 -6.83 -3.87 0.66
N GLY A 57 -5.56 -3.62 0.31
CA GLY A 57 -4.54 -2.97 1.13
C GLY A 57 -3.25 -2.75 0.32
N PHE A 58 -2.17 -2.42 1.00
CA PHE A 58 -0.83 -2.47 0.42
C PHE A 58 -0.46 -3.92 0.10
N ASN A 59 0.52 -4.13 -0.78
CA ASN A 59 0.89 -5.47 -1.19
C ASN A 59 1.62 -6.24 -0.09
N SER A 60 1.17 -7.46 0.13
CA SER A 60 1.92 -8.51 0.81
C SER A 60 3.26 -8.78 0.10
N ARG A 61 4.21 -9.46 0.75
CA ARG A 61 5.46 -9.93 0.15
C ARG A 61 5.18 -10.82 -1.04
N GLU A 62 4.21 -11.72 -0.93
CA GLU A 62 3.85 -12.64 -2.01
C GLU A 62 3.32 -11.87 -3.24
N ASP A 63 2.41 -10.92 -3.03
CA ASP A 63 1.91 -10.08 -4.13
C ASP A 63 3.04 -9.20 -4.68
N TYR A 64 3.84 -8.59 -3.82
CA TYR A 64 4.98 -7.75 -4.20
C TYR A 64 5.95 -8.49 -5.11
N GLU A 65 6.43 -9.67 -4.70
CA GLU A 65 7.37 -10.47 -5.47
C GLU A 65 6.73 -10.94 -6.79
N SER A 66 5.48 -11.41 -6.75
CA SER A 66 4.76 -11.82 -7.95
C SER A 66 4.56 -10.65 -8.93
N ILE A 67 4.25 -9.45 -8.44
CA ILE A 67 4.11 -8.26 -9.29
C ILE A 67 5.44 -7.93 -9.95
N LEU A 68 6.54 -7.93 -9.20
CA LEU A 68 7.86 -7.59 -9.73
C LEU A 68 8.25 -8.53 -10.87
N TYR A 69 8.17 -9.84 -10.65
CA TYR A 69 8.74 -10.84 -11.57
C TYR A 69 7.74 -11.39 -12.58
N ASN A 70 6.44 -11.42 -12.25
CA ASN A 70 5.40 -12.03 -13.09
C ASN A 70 4.37 -11.03 -13.62
N LYS A 71 4.43 -9.75 -13.21
CA LYS A 71 3.48 -8.69 -13.60
C LYS A 71 2.02 -9.07 -13.28
N ARG A 72 1.84 -9.82 -12.19
CA ARG A 72 0.57 -10.35 -11.70
C ARG A 72 0.57 -10.38 -10.18
N LEU A 73 -0.61 -10.25 -9.58
CA LEU A 73 -0.82 -10.63 -8.18
C LEU A 73 -0.58 -12.13 -7.99
N SER A 74 -0.37 -12.56 -6.74
CA SER A 74 -0.20 -13.97 -6.36
C SER A 74 -1.34 -14.86 -6.86
N ASN A 75 -2.56 -14.33 -6.90
CA ASN A 75 -3.74 -15.01 -7.46
C ASN A 75 -3.80 -15.06 -9.01
N GLY A 76 -2.77 -14.57 -9.69
CA GLY A 76 -2.63 -14.60 -11.15
C GLY A 76 -3.30 -13.44 -11.89
N LEU A 77 -4.01 -12.53 -11.21
CA LEU A 77 -4.62 -11.37 -11.86
C LEU A 77 -3.55 -10.38 -12.35
N PRO A 78 -3.65 -9.85 -13.59
CA PRO A 78 -2.72 -8.84 -14.10
C PRO A 78 -2.60 -7.63 -13.17
N TRP A 79 -1.38 -7.30 -12.78
CA TRP A 79 -1.06 -6.11 -11.98
C TRP A 79 0.45 -5.86 -12.06
N THR A 80 0.88 -4.70 -12.53
CA THR A 80 2.27 -4.50 -12.97
C THR A 80 3.09 -3.57 -12.10
N LEU A 81 2.47 -2.93 -11.10
CA LEU A 81 3.10 -1.92 -10.26
C LEU A 81 2.83 -2.19 -8.77
N PRO A 82 3.86 -2.43 -7.95
CA PRO A 82 3.64 -2.63 -6.52
C PRO A 82 3.10 -1.36 -5.86
N ILE A 83 2.08 -1.53 -5.01
CA ILE A 83 1.50 -0.51 -4.13
C ILE A 83 1.96 -0.86 -2.72
N VAL A 84 2.90 -0.08 -2.19
CA VAL A 84 3.67 -0.44 -0.99
C VAL A 84 3.71 0.70 0.02
N LEU A 85 3.78 0.37 1.30
CA LEU A 85 3.98 1.32 2.40
C LEU A 85 5.35 1.04 3.04
N ASP A 86 6.29 1.97 2.88
CA ASP A 86 7.62 1.87 3.49
C ASP A 86 7.68 2.51 4.87
N THR A 87 8.51 1.97 5.76
CA THR A 87 8.72 2.49 7.12
C THR A 87 10.14 2.25 7.61
N ASP A 88 10.64 3.15 8.46
CA ASP A 88 11.84 2.99 9.28
C ASP A 88 11.51 2.78 10.77
N ASN A 89 10.23 2.82 11.14
CA ASN A 89 9.80 2.57 12.51
C ASN A 89 9.86 1.06 12.80
N SER A 90 10.83 0.64 13.60
CA SER A 90 11.03 -0.75 14.01
C SER A 90 10.11 -1.22 15.14
N GLU A 91 9.35 -0.30 15.75
CA GLU A 91 8.43 -0.64 16.83
C GLU A 91 7.11 -1.23 16.33
N ILE A 92 6.74 -0.98 15.07
CA ILE A 92 5.53 -1.52 14.43
C ILE A 92 5.73 -3.01 14.16
N LYS A 93 4.82 -3.82 14.71
CA LYS A 93 4.86 -5.29 14.59
C LYS A 93 3.72 -5.82 13.73
N GLU A 94 3.92 -7.04 13.25
CA GLU A 94 2.88 -7.84 12.61
C GLU A 94 1.75 -8.13 13.61
N GLY A 95 0.51 -8.07 13.14
CA GLY A 95 -0.71 -8.23 13.93
C GLY A 95 -1.22 -6.95 14.61
N GLU A 96 -0.54 -5.82 14.47
CA GLU A 96 -0.96 -4.54 15.04
C GLU A 96 -1.77 -3.70 14.04
N ASP A 97 -2.73 -2.93 14.57
CA ASP A 97 -3.41 -1.88 13.82
C ASP A 97 -2.63 -0.57 13.97
N ILE A 98 -2.36 0.10 12.83
CA ILE A 98 -1.69 1.40 12.77
C ILE A 98 -2.57 2.44 12.08
N LEU A 99 -2.35 3.70 12.45
CA LEU A 99 -2.99 4.84 11.80
C LEU A 99 -2.08 5.41 10.71
N LEU A 100 -2.64 5.65 9.53
CA LEU A 100 -1.95 6.37 8.46
C LEU A 100 -2.37 7.84 8.51
N LYS A 101 -1.39 8.74 8.64
CA LYS A 101 -1.61 10.18 8.74
C LYS A 101 -0.86 10.93 7.65
N SER A 102 -1.49 11.94 7.06
CA SER A 102 -0.83 12.88 6.15
C SER A 102 -0.86 14.27 6.80
N GLY A 103 0.25 14.65 7.45
CA GLY A 103 0.26 15.81 8.34
C GLY A 103 -0.65 15.58 9.55
N ASP A 104 -1.57 16.50 9.81
CA ASP A 104 -2.57 16.39 10.89
C ASP A 104 -3.80 15.57 10.50
N HIS A 105 -3.90 15.14 9.23
CA HIS A 105 -5.07 14.42 8.75
C HIS A 105 -4.94 12.91 9.01
N LEU A 106 -5.90 12.34 9.74
CA LEU A 106 -6.04 10.89 9.86
C LEU A 106 -6.72 10.34 8.61
N VAL A 107 -5.96 9.57 7.81
CA VAL A 107 -6.38 9.08 6.49
C VAL A 107 -7.04 7.71 6.60
N ALA A 108 -6.38 6.76 7.28
CA ALA A 108 -6.84 5.39 7.37
C ALA A 108 -6.34 4.70 8.64
N VAL A 109 -6.97 3.56 8.95
CA VAL A 109 -6.42 2.53 9.84
C VAL A 109 -6.05 1.33 8.99
N MET A 110 -4.91 0.72 9.26
CA MET A 110 -4.36 -0.41 8.54
C MET A 110 -3.92 -1.47 9.54
N GLN A 111 -4.36 -2.70 9.34
CA GLN A 111 -3.80 -3.85 10.04
C GLN A 111 -2.50 -4.24 9.32
N VAL A 112 -1.42 -4.45 10.07
CA VAL A 112 -0.14 -4.93 9.55
C VAL A 112 -0.16 -6.46 9.58
N ASP A 113 -0.28 -7.11 8.43
CA ASP A 113 -0.22 -8.56 8.34
C ASP A 113 1.22 -9.06 8.27
N GLU A 114 2.10 -8.30 7.60
CA GLU A 114 3.51 -8.65 7.52
C GLU A 114 4.46 -7.45 7.43
N ARG A 115 5.71 -7.70 7.83
CA ARG A 115 6.81 -6.75 7.77
C ARG A 115 7.99 -7.37 7.05
N PHE A 116 8.47 -6.75 5.97
CA PHE A 116 9.53 -7.34 5.16
C PHE A 116 10.49 -6.34 4.51
N THR A 117 11.74 -6.75 4.35
CA THR A 117 12.75 -5.99 3.59
C THR A 117 12.68 -6.34 2.11
N TYR A 118 13.15 -5.43 1.26
CA TYR A 118 13.13 -5.61 -0.19
C TYR A 118 14.39 -5.04 -0.84
N ASP A 119 14.71 -5.52 -2.04
CA ASP A 119 15.81 -4.99 -2.84
C ASP A 119 15.29 -3.82 -3.71
N LYS A 120 15.65 -2.60 -3.33
CA LYS A 120 15.31 -1.37 -4.06
C LYS A 120 15.87 -1.35 -5.49
N ARG A 121 17.04 -1.94 -5.72
CA ARG A 121 17.63 -2.04 -7.05
C ARG A 121 16.82 -3.00 -7.91
N ALA A 122 16.44 -4.16 -7.36
CA ALA A 122 15.56 -5.09 -8.05
C ALA A 122 14.19 -4.45 -8.35
N PHE A 123 13.59 -3.73 -7.38
CA PHE A 123 12.37 -2.94 -7.62
C PHE A 123 12.56 -2.01 -8.82
N ALA A 124 13.62 -1.19 -8.81
CA ALA A 124 13.87 -0.22 -9.85
C ALA A 124 14.02 -0.85 -11.24
N GLU A 125 14.85 -1.89 -11.35
CA GLU A 125 15.06 -2.62 -12.60
C GLU A 125 13.77 -3.28 -13.10
N GLN A 126 13.00 -3.92 -12.22
CA GLN A 126 11.79 -4.65 -12.60
C GLN A 126 10.62 -3.71 -12.94
N VAL A 127 10.48 -2.57 -12.27
CA VAL A 127 9.36 -1.65 -12.49
C VAL A 127 9.65 -0.63 -13.60
N TYR A 128 10.86 -0.07 -13.63
CA TYR A 128 11.21 1.02 -14.56
C TYR A 128 12.07 0.56 -15.73
N GLY A 129 12.58 -0.67 -15.71
CA GLY A 129 13.51 -1.18 -16.74
C GLY A 129 14.91 -0.58 -16.66
N THR A 130 15.21 0.18 -15.60
CA THR A 130 16.50 0.82 -15.36
C THR A 130 16.72 1.02 -13.86
N ASN A 131 17.98 1.14 -13.45
CA ASN A 131 18.40 1.46 -12.09
C ASN A 131 19.15 2.80 -12.01
N ASP A 132 19.07 3.61 -13.07
CA ASP A 132 19.66 4.94 -13.14
C ASP A 132 18.94 5.91 -12.19
N ALA A 133 19.67 6.44 -11.21
CA ALA A 133 19.16 7.39 -10.24
C ALA A 133 18.72 8.74 -10.85
N ALA A 134 19.08 9.04 -12.11
CA ALA A 134 18.52 10.19 -12.83
C ALA A 134 17.04 10.00 -13.22
N HIS A 135 16.55 8.75 -13.28
CA HIS A 135 15.13 8.47 -13.55
C HIS A 135 14.29 8.83 -12.30
N PRO A 136 13.25 9.68 -12.41
CA PRO A 136 12.48 10.14 -11.24
C PRO A 136 11.85 9.01 -10.42
N GLY A 137 11.36 7.95 -11.07
CA GLY A 137 10.81 6.78 -10.39
C GLY A 137 11.87 6.00 -9.61
N VAL A 138 13.08 5.86 -10.17
CA VAL A 138 14.19 5.16 -9.51
C VAL A 138 14.68 5.97 -8.32
N ALA A 139 14.85 7.29 -8.50
CA ALA A 139 15.22 8.20 -7.41
C ALA A 139 14.21 8.12 -6.25
N LYS A 140 12.90 8.08 -6.56
CA LYS A 140 11.85 7.89 -5.55
C LYS A 140 12.03 6.56 -4.81
N THR A 141 12.15 5.44 -5.52
CA THR A 141 12.37 4.12 -4.90
C THR A 141 13.62 4.08 -4.02
N TYR A 142 14.72 4.68 -4.45
CA TYR A 142 15.96 4.71 -3.65
C TYR A 142 15.81 5.57 -2.38
N SER A 143 14.95 6.59 -2.40
CA SER A 143 14.66 7.43 -1.24
C SER A 143 13.70 6.81 -0.22
N MET A 144 12.98 5.75 -0.58
CA MET A 144 12.08 5.03 0.33
C MET A 144 12.85 4.41 1.50
N LYS A 145 12.16 3.97 2.55
CA LYS A 145 12.73 3.20 3.65
C LYS A 145 13.00 1.75 3.24
N ASP A 146 13.75 1.02 4.06
CA ASP A 146 14.25 -0.33 3.73
C ASP A 146 13.28 -1.45 4.13
N THR A 147 12.19 -1.12 4.82
CA THR A 147 11.16 -2.08 5.23
C THR A 147 9.80 -1.67 4.67
N LEU A 148 9.03 -2.66 4.21
CA LEU A 148 7.64 -2.51 3.77
C LEU A 148 6.70 -3.16 4.79
N LEU A 149 5.50 -2.59 4.87
CA LEU A 149 4.36 -3.13 5.61
C LEU A 149 3.30 -3.60 4.61
N GLY A 150 2.92 -4.87 4.74
CA GLY A 150 1.83 -5.52 3.99
C GLY A 150 0.61 -5.75 4.88
#